data_AF-A0A0S3U6G9-F1
#
_entry.id   AF-A0A0S3U6G9-F1
#
_cell.length_a   1.000
_cell.length_b   1.000
_cell.length_c   1.000
_cell.angle_alpha   90.00
_cell.angle_beta   90.00
_cell.angle_gamma   90.00
#
_symmetry.space_group_name_H-M   'P 1'
#
loop_
_entity.id
_entity.type
_entity.pdbx_description
1 polymer ?
#
loop_
_entity_poly.entity_id
_entity_poly.type
_entity_poly.pdbx_seq_one_letter_code
_entity_poly.pdbx_strand_id
1 'polypeptide(L)'
;MRLSITNLVEVISLDEVKNLLKVGETTIDKYRKEYWIQGIHYFQPEPGAKITYNKQMIVVWLISYSANDTALHDRAVEVFNSSIPGNQPKRARN
;
A
#
# COMPACT_ATOMS: atom_id res chain seq x y z
N MET A 1 -17.95 9.64 12.03
CA MET A 1 -17.82 9.07 10.68
C MET A 1 -16.36 8.70 10.47
N ARG A 2 -15.98 7.41 10.55
CA ARG A 2 -14.60 6.98 10.23
C ARG A 2 -14.48 6.94 8.72
N LEU A 3 -13.69 7.83 8.13
CA LEU A 3 -13.27 7.70 6.74
C LEU A 3 -12.36 6.47 6.67
N SER A 4 -12.84 5.37 6.08
CA SER A 4 -11.97 4.23 5.79
C SER A 4 -10.99 4.62 4.69
N ILE A 5 -9.70 4.34 4.90
CA ILE A 5 -8.62 4.60 3.91
C ILE A 5 -8.96 4.03 2.53
N THR A 6 -9.73 2.95 2.48
CA THR A 6 -10.25 2.33 1.25
C THR A 6 -11.11 3.25 0.38
N ASN A 7 -11.66 4.34 0.91
CA ASN A 7 -12.41 5.33 0.13
C ASN A 7 -11.49 6.38 -0.54
N LEU A 8 -10.22 6.44 -0.15
CA LEU A 8 -9.23 7.40 -0.65
C LEU A 8 -8.25 6.78 -1.65
N VAL A 9 -8.25 5.46 -1.79
CA VAL A 9 -7.32 4.71 -2.65
C VAL A 9 -8.04 3.70 -3.49
N GLU A 10 -7.56 3.50 -4.72
CA GLU A 10 -8.02 2.39 -5.55
C GLU A 10 -7.53 1.07 -4.95
N VAL A 11 -8.47 0.28 -4.42
CA VAL A 11 -8.19 -1.06 -3.88
C VAL A 11 -8.49 -2.13 -4.92
N ILE A 12 -7.59 -3.09 -5.04
CA ILE A 12 -7.71 -4.23 -5.94
C ILE A 12 -7.60 -5.56 -5.17
N SER A 13 -8.13 -6.62 -5.77
CA SER A 13 -8.10 -7.99 -5.26
C SER A 13 -6.76 -8.69 -5.50
N LEU A 14 -6.56 -9.85 -4.87
CA LEU A 14 -5.37 -10.69 -5.10
C LEU A 14 -5.19 -11.07 -6.57
N ASP A 15 -6.27 -11.44 -7.27
CA ASP A 15 -6.18 -11.82 -8.68
C ASP A 15 -5.81 -10.63 -9.58
N GLU A 16 -6.31 -9.44 -9.26
CA GLU A 16 -5.91 -8.22 -9.95
C GLU A 16 -4.42 -7.88 -9.71
N VAL A 17 -3.90 -8.07 -8.49
CA VAL A 17 -2.47 -7.90 -8.21
C VAL A 17 -1.62 -8.91 -8.96
N LYS A 18 -2.01 -10.20 -8.98
CA LYS A 18 -1.33 -11.24 -9.75
C LYS A 18 -1.28 -10.87 -11.23
N ASN A 19 -2.38 -10.37 -11.77
CA ASN A 19 -2.47 -9.93 -13.16
C ASN A 19 -1.66 -8.67 -13.46
N LEU A 20 -1.58 -7.75 -12.50
CA LEU A 20 -0.80 -6.50 -12.58
C LEU A 20 0.71 -6.81 -12.59
N LEU A 21 1.16 -7.65 -11.67
CA LEU A 21 2.58 -7.96 -11.48
C LEU A 21 3.08 -9.13 -12.34
N LYS A 22 2.16 -9.89 -12.96
CA LYS A 22 2.46 -11.11 -13.72
C LYS A 22 3.19 -12.18 -12.89
N VAL A 23 2.81 -12.32 -11.61
CA VAL A 23 3.38 -13.30 -10.69
C VAL A 23 2.32 -14.16 -10.01
N GLY A 24 2.72 -15.31 -9.48
CA GLY A 24 1.85 -16.22 -8.74
C GLY A 24 1.62 -15.80 -7.29
N GLU A 25 0.65 -16.44 -6.64
CA GLU A 25 0.25 -16.14 -5.25
C GLU A 25 1.41 -16.31 -4.25
N THR A 26 2.22 -17.36 -4.38
CA THR A 26 3.42 -17.58 -3.54
C THR A 26 4.38 -16.39 -3.59
N THR A 27 4.52 -15.74 -4.74
CA THR A 27 5.35 -14.55 -4.89
C THR A 27 4.72 -13.35 -4.21
N ILE A 28 3.40 -13.18 -4.32
CA ILE A 28 2.66 -12.16 -3.58
C ILE A 28 2.81 -12.35 -2.06
N ASP A 29 2.77 -13.60 -1.58
CA ASP A 29 2.99 -13.93 -0.17
C ASP A 29 4.39 -13.55 0.30
N LYS A 30 5.40 -13.84 -0.52
CA LYS A 30 6.77 -13.41 -0.27
C LYS A 30 6.83 -11.88 -0.18
N TYR A 31 6.22 -11.18 -1.13
CA TYR A 31 6.23 -9.71 -1.13
C TYR A 31 5.55 -9.12 0.10
N ARG A 32 4.43 -9.70 0.55
CA ARG A 32 3.77 -9.34 1.81
C ARG A 32 4.65 -9.51 3.04
N LYS A 33 5.44 -10.58 3.09
CA LYS A 33 6.29 -10.88 4.24
C LYS A 33 7.56 -10.03 4.30
N GLU A 34 8.12 -9.70 3.14
CA GLU A 34 9.44 -9.10 3.06
C GLU A 34 9.44 -7.59 2.74
N TYR A 35 8.47 -7.09 1.95
CA TYR A 35 8.56 -5.74 1.39
C TYR A 35 7.31 -4.87 1.60
N TRP A 36 6.12 -5.48 1.64
CA TRP A 36 4.87 -4.72 1.68
C TRP A 36 4.41 -4.49 3.10
N ILE A 37 3.91 -3.29 3.35
CA ILE A 37 3.52 -2.82 4.67
C ILE A 37 1.99 -2.84 4.77
N GLN A 38 1.47 -3.49 5.81
CA GLN A 38 0.03 -3.46 6.12
C GLN A 38 -0.43 -2.03 6.41
N GLY A 39 -1.56 -1.63 5.83
CA GLY A 39 -2.07 -0.26 5.91
C GLY A 39 -1.51 0.68 4.83
N ILE A 40 -0.55 0.22 4.02
CA ILE A 40 0.03 0.99 2.91
C ILE A 40 -0.17 0.25 1.59
N HIS A 41 0.38 -0.95 1.48
CA HIS A 41 0.34 -1.78 0.28
C HIS A 41 -0.87 -2.72 0.27
N TYR A 42 -1.27 -3.19 1.44
CA TYR A 42 -2.41 -4.08 1.60
C TYR A 42 -3.19 -3.78 2.87
N PHE A 43 -4.46 -4.14 2.87
CA PHE A 43 -5.39 -3.92 3.97
C PHE A 43 -6.04 -5.23 4.36
N GLN A 44 -6.06 -5.49 5.66
CA GLN A 44 -6.82 -6.56 6.28
C GLN A 44 -7.51 -5.96 7.51
N PRO A 45 -8.82 -5.69 7.45
CA PRO A 45 -9.51 -4.96 8.52
C PRO A 45 -9.54 -5.75 9.84
N GLU A 46 -9.63 -7.07 9.76
CA GLU A 46 -9.66 -7.98 10.91
C GLU A 46 -8.93 -9.29 10.57
N PRO A 47 -8.36 -10.01 11.55
CA PRO A 47 -7.75 -11.31 11.32
C PRO A 47 -8.72 -12.27 10.62
N GLY A 48 -8.29 -12.88 9.50
CA GLY A 48 -9.12 -13.78 8.69
C GLY A 48 -10.01 -13.08 7.65
N ALA A 49 -10.10 -11.75 7.67
CA ALA A 49 -10.79 -11.01 6.61
C ALA A 49 -10.03 -11.08 5.27
N LYS A 50 -10.77 -10.92 4.17
CA LYS A 50 -10.21 -10.86 2.82
C LYS A 50 -9.25 -9.68 2.70
N ILE A 51 -8.06 -9.95 2.15
CA ILE A 51 -7.03 -8.95 1.92
C ILE A 51 -7.32 -8.21 0.61
N THR A 52 -7.24 -6.89 0.66
CA THR A 52 -7.25 -6.00 -0.52
C THR A 52 -5.94 -5.23 -0.62
N TYR A 53 -5.62 -4.71 -1.80
CA TYR A 53 -4.31 -4.11 -2.08
C TYR A 53 -4.46 -2.69 -2.61
N ASN A 54 -3.60 -1.79 -2.16
CA ASN A 54 -3.50 -0.43 -2.68
C ASN A 54 -2.78 -0.44 -4.02
N LYS A 55 -3.53 -0.36 -5.13
CA LYS A 55 -2.96 -0.47 -6.47
C LYS A 55 -1.82 0.51 -6.72
N GLN A 56 -1.96 1.75 -6.27
CA GLN A 56 -0.97 2.80 -6.49
C GLN A 56 0.35 2.47 -5.78
N MET A 57 0.30 2.05 -4.52
CA MET A 57 1.51 1.69 -3.76
C MET A 57 2.16 0.40 -4.27
N ILE A 58 1.39 -0.53 -4.80
CA ILE A 58 1.92 -1.73 -5.48
C ILE A 58 2.68 -1.36 -6.75
N VAL A 59 2.14 -0.46 -7.57
CA VAL A 59 2.81 0.03 -8.79
C VAL A 59 4.11 0.78 -8.44
N VAL A 60 4.06 1.69 -7.47
CA VAL A 60 5.26 2.42 -7.04
C VAL A 60 6.33 1.46 -6.54
N TRP A 61 5.95 0.49 -5.70
CA TRP A 61 6.87 -0.52 -5.21
C TRP A 61 7.53 -1.31 -6.36
N LEU A 62 6.75 -1.73 -7.38
CA LEU A 62 7.29 -2.43 -8.53
C LEU A 62 8.33 -1.58 -9.29
N ILE A 63 8.06 -0.30 -9.50
CA ILE A 63 8.97 0.64 -10.18
C ILE A 63 10.26 0.78 -9.37
N SER A 64 10.16 1.06 -8.07
CA SER A 64 11.33 1.18 -7.18
C SER A 64 12.15 -0.10 -7.11
N TYR A 65 11.48 -1.26 -7.03
CA TYR A 65 12.14 -2.56 -6.95
C TYR A 65 12.89 -2.89 -8.24
N SER A 66 12.27 -2.63 -9.40
CA SER A 66 12.90 -2.88 -10.71
C SER A 66 14.06 -1.92 -10.99
N ALA A 67 14.00 -0.70 -10.47
CA ALA A 67 15.07 0.29 -10.58
C ALA A 67 16.17 0.14 -9.51
N ASN A 68 15.99 -0.76 -8.53
CA ASN A 68 16.80 -0.84 -7.32
C ASN A 68 16.95 0.51 -6.59
N ASP A 69 15.89 1.31 -6.59
CA ASP A 69 15.82 2.63 -5.97
C ASP A 69 14.85 2.61 -4.79
N THR A 70 15.37 2.24 -3.61
CA THR A 70 14.58 2.20 -2.37
C THR A 70 14.14 3.59 -1.92
N ALA A 71 14.89 4.65 -2.26
CA ALA A 71 14.56 6.02 -1.88
C ALA A 71 13.26 6.51 -2.56
N LEU A 72 12.98 6.04 -3.78
CA LEU A 72 11.70 6.29 -4.45
C LEU A 72 10.52 5.69 -3.67
N HIS A 73 10.68 4.46 -3.17
CA HIS A 73 9.66 3.78 -2.38
C HIS A 73 9.41 4.52 -1.06
N ASP A 74 10.49 4.86 -0.34
CA ASP A 74 10.42 5.54 0.95
C ASP A 74 9.70 6.90 0.83
N ARG A 75 10.03 7.70 -0.20
CA ARG A 75 9.36 8.98 -0.45
C ARG A 75 7.88 8.80 -0.74
N ALA A 76 7.51 7.79 -1.52
CA ALA A 76 6.11 7.53 -1.81
C ALA A 76 5.34 7.09 -0.56
N VAL A 77 5.97 6.31 0.32
CA VAL A 77 5.43 5.94 1.63
C VAL A 77 5.22 7.19 2.51
N GLU A 78 6.18 8.11 2.56
CA GLU A 78 6.05 9.36 3.31
C GLU A 78 4.91 10.24 2.79
N VAL A 79 4.81 10.40 1.47
CA VAL A 79 3.74 11.16 0.82
C VAL A 79 2.38 10.51 1.09
N PHE A 80 2.30 9.19 0.96
CA PHE A 80 1.09 8.44 1.25
C PHE A 80 0.65 8.64 2.71
N ASN A 81 1.56 8.47 3.66
CA ASN A 81 1.27 8.68 5.08
C ASN A 81 0.81 10.11 5.38
N SER A 82 1.41 11.11 4.74
CA SER A 82 1.04 12.52 4.90
C SER A 82 -0.34 12.85 4.32
N SER A 83 -0.79 12.08 3.32
CA SER A 83 -2.10 12.23 2.69
C SER A 83 -3.27 11.69 3.54
N ILE A 84 -2.99 10.85 4.55
CA ILE A 84 -4.02 10.25 5.39
C ILE A 84 -4.57 11.31 6.37
N PRO A 85 -5.88 11.64 6.33
CA PRO A 85 -6.50 12.59 7.25
C PRO A 85 -6.47 12.03 8.69
N GLY A 86 -5.44 12.39 9.44
CA GLY A 86 -5.15 11.86 10.78
C GLY A 86 -3.65 11.80 11.10
N ASN A 87 -2.82 11.62 10.07
CA ASN A 87 -1.37 11.70 10.15
C ASN A 87 -0.82 13.10 9.81
N GLN A 88 -1.69 14.02 9.35
CA GLN A 88 -1.29 15.41 9.17
C GLN A 88 -0.90 15.98 10.54
N PRO A 89 0.30 16.60 10.68
CA PRO A 89 0.66 17.28 11.90
C PRO A 89 -0.44 18.29 12.21
N LYS A 90 -1.01 18.21 13.41
CA LYS A 90 -1.97 19.22 13.88
C LYS A 90 -1.32 20.57 13.62
N ARG A 91 -1.94 21.39 12.76
CA ARG A 91 -1.55 22.80 12.63
C ARG A 91 -1.49 23.36 14.06
N ALA A 92 -0.28 23.64 14.54
CA ALA A 92 -0.11 24.37 15.78
C ALA A 92 -0.86 25.69 15.58
N ARG A 93 -1.93 25.89 16.34
CA ARG A 93 -2.60 27.19 16.42
C ARG A 93 -1.58 28.15 17.01
N ASN A 94 -1.08 29.07 16.19
CA ASN A 94 -0.66 30.38 16.69
C ASN A 94 -1.92 31.18 17.07
#